data_AF-A0A7J4S567-F1
#
_entry.id   AF-A0A7J4S567-F1
#
_cell.length_a   1.000
_cell.length_b   1.000
_cell.length_c   1.000
_cell.angle_alpha   90.00
_cell.angle_beta   90.00
_cell.angle_gamma   90.00
#
_symmetry.space_group_name_H-M   'P 1'
#
loop_
_entity.id
_entity.type
_entity.pdbx_description
1 polymer ?
#
loop_
_entity_poly.entity_id
_entity_poly.type
_entity_poly.pdbx_seq_one_letter_code
_entity_poly.pdbx_strand_id
1 'polypeptide(L)'
;MATSPRVSDSVRVRVTRDLGLFDVSMAAVGSMVGAAAFLLLGATFGVAGGYSLVSLAIAAGIALLGGMAYAELASGRPDASGGAYVWVRSALPP
;
A
#
# COMPACT_ATOMS: atom_id res chain seq x y z
N MET A 1 -27.88 -41.84 -21.74
CA MET A 1 -26.69 -41.10 -22.20
C MET A 1 -26.77 -39.70 -21.63
N ALA A 2 -26.24 -39.49 -20.43
CA ALA A 2 -26.40 -38.26 -19.66
C ALA A 2 -25.45 -37.18 -20.18
N THR A 3 -26.00 -35.99 -20.44
CA THR A 3 -25.22 -34.79 -20.80
C THR A 3 -24.50 -34.26 -19.57
N SER A 4 -23.18 -34.41 -19.53
CA SER A 4 -22.31 -33.78 -18.53
C SER A 4 -22.37 -32.25 -18.72
N PRO A 5 -22.60 -31.45 -17.66
CA PRO A 5 -22.51 -30.01 -17.76
C PRO A 5 -21.05 -29.63 -18.02
N ARG A 6 -20.78 -28.91 -19.11
CA ARG A 6 -19.44 -28.40 -19.43
C ARG A 6 -19.13 -27.21 -18.52
N VAL A 7 -17.99 -27.33 -17.83
CA VAL A 7 -17.06 -26.28 -17.36
C VAL A 7 -17.72 -24.93 -17.06
N SER A 8 -17.75 -24.53 -15.79
CA SER A 8 -17.91 -23.13 -15.40
C SER A 8 -16.92 -22.28 -16.19
N ASP A 9 -17.41 -21.53 -17.19
CA ASP A 9 -16.63 -20.52 -17.90
C ASP A 9 -16.21 -19.46 -16.86
N SER A 10 -14.98 -19.60 -16.36
CA SER A 10 -14.40 -18.62 -15.45
C SER A 10 -14.22 -17.33 -16.23
N VAL A 11 -15.06 -16.34 -15.98
CA VAL A 11 -14.91 -14.98 -16.52
C VAL A 11 -13.54 -14.46 -16.06
N ARG A 12 -12.58 -14.43 -16.98
CA ARG A 12 -11.22 -13.92 -16.74
C ARG A 12 -11.27 -12.40 -16.80
N VAL A 13 -11.47 -11.77 -15.64
CA VAL A 13 -11.38 -10.31 -15.52
C VAL A 13 -9.92 -9.90 -15.70
N ARG A 14 -9.63 -9.20 -16.80
CA ARG A 14 -8.31 -8.62 -17.06
C ARG A 14 -8.30 -7.18 -16.57
N VAL A 15 -7.41 -6.86 -15.64
CA VAL A 15 -7.20 -5.47 -15.21
C VAL A 15 -6.34 -4.78 -16.26
N THR A 16 -6.85 -3.68 -16.77
CA THR A 16 -6.11 -2.78 -17.65
C THR A 16 -5.11 -1.98 -16.82
N ARG A 17 -3.84 -1.92 -17.23
CA ARG A 17 -2.76 -1.21 -16.51
C ARG A 17 -2.61 0.22 -17.03
N ASP A 18 -3.61 1.05 -16.77
CA ASP A 18 -3.66 2.44 -17.28
C ASP A 18 -3.36 3.51 -16.21
N LEU A 19 -3.02 3.12 -14.97
CA LEU A 19 -2.71 4.11 -13.93
C LEU A 19 -1.37 4.81 -14.21
N GLY A 20 -1.43 6.13 -14.32
CA GLY A 20 -0.25 6.99 -14.43
C GLY A 20 0.33 7.38 -13.06
N LEU A 21 1.45 8.11 -13.08
CA LEU A 21 2.10 8.61 -11.86
C LEU A 21 1.15 9.45 -10.99
N PHE A 22 0.35 10.30 -11.64
CA PHE A 22 -0.60 11.17 -10.95
C PHE A 22 -1.66 10.34 -10.21
N ASP A 23 -2.28 9.37 -10.87
CA ASP A 23 -3.32 8.51 -10.28
C ASP A 23 -2.80 7.74 -9.07
N VAL A 24 -1.61 7.14 -9.19
CA VAL A 24 -0.98 6.37 -8.11
C VAL A 24 -0.58 7.29 -6.95
N SER A 25 -0.07 8.49 -7.23
CA SER A 25 0.31 9.46 -6.19
C SER A 25 -0.92 9.97 -5.42
N MET A 26 -2.01 10.28 -6.12
CA MET A 26 -3.26 10.74 -5.50
C MET A 26 -3.91 9.62 -4.69
N ALA A 27 -3.88 8.38 -5.18
CA ALA A 27 -4.33 7.22 -4.41
C ALA A 27 -3.53 7.05 -3.11
N ALA A 28 -2.20 7.19 -3.18
CA ALA A 28 -1.33 7.13 -2.00
C ALA A 28 -1.66 8.24 -0.99
N VAL A 29 -1.78 9.50 -1.44
CA VAL A 29 -2.15 10.64 -0.59
C VAL A 29 -3.51 10.42 0.06
N GLY A 30 -4.52 9.98 -0.71
CA GLY A 30 -5.85 9.67 -0.19
C GLY A 30 -5.82 8.61 0.91
N SER A 31 -5.04 7.54 0.71
CA SER A 31 -4.90 6.47 1.70
C SER A 31 -4.23 6.91 3.01
N MET A 32 -3.22 7.78 2.94
CA MET A 32 -2.50 8.28 4.11
C MET A 32 -3.31 9.31 4.90
N VAL A 33 -3.92 10.29 4.21
CA VAL A 33 -4.68 11.36 4.85
C VAL A 33 -5.98 10.82 5.46
N GLY A 34 -6.65 9.89 4.78
CA GLY A 34 -7.96 9.36 5.20
C GLY A 34 -7.96 8.65 6.56
N ALA A 35 -6.86 7.98 6.93
CA ALA A 35 -6.77 7.22 8.17
C ALA A 35 -6.05 7.97 9.31
N ALA A 36 -4.97 8.70 9.00
CA ALA A 36 -4.02 9.11 10.03
C ALA A 36 -4.30 10.52 10.61
N ALA A 37 -4.70 11.48 9.79
CA ALA A 37 -4.69 12.89 10.18
C ALA A 37 -5.73 13.22 11.26
N PHE A 38 -6.96 12.73 11.10
CA PHE A 38 -8.07 13.15 11.98
C PHE A 38 -8.06 12.49 13.36
N LEU A 39 -7.50 11.28 13.49
CA LEU A 39 -7.49 10.53 14.74
C LEU A 39 -6.22 10.79 15.55
N LEU A 40 -5.05 10.79 14.91
CA LEU A 40 -3.78 10.79 15.64
C LEU A 40 -3.32 12.19 16.05
N LEU A 41 -3.69 13.26 15.34
CA LEU A 41 -3.23 14.62 15.68
C LEU A 41 -3.70 15.06 17.07
N GLY A 42 -4.96 14.80 17.42
CA GLY A 42 -5.51 15.13 18.74
C GLY A 42 -4.87 14.30 19.87
N ALA A 43 -4.72 12.99 19.65
CA ALA A 43 -4.05 12.11 20.60
C ALA A 43 -2.57 12.48 20.81
N THR A 44 -1.89 12.90 19.74
CA THR A 44 -0.49 13.34 19.80
C THR A 44 -0.34 14.60 20.65
N PHE A 45 -1.27 15.56 20.55
CA PHE A 45 -1.28 16.76 21.41
C PHE A 45 -1.40 16.43 22.89
N GLY A 46 -2.21 15.43 23.25
CA GLY A 46 -2.34 14.99 24.64
C GLY A 46 -1.04 14.44 25.24
N VAL A 47 -0.15 13.88 24.41
CA VAL A 47 1.11 13.25 24.86
C VAL A 47 2.30 14.20 24.70
N ALA A 48 2.45 14.82 23.53
CA ALA A 48 3.61 15.65 23.18
C ALA A 48 3.41 17.15 23.44
N GLY A 49 2.16 17.60 23.66
CA GLY A 49 1.85 19.00 23.88
C GLY A 49 2.36 19.89 22.75
N GLY A 50 3.13 20.94 23.08
CA GLY A 50 3.73 21.85 22.11
C GLY A 50 4.74 21.20 21.15
N TYR A 51 5.26 20.01 21.48
CA TYR A 51 6.22 19.28 20.63
C TYR A 51 5.56 18.38 19.58
N SER A 52 4.23 18.42 19.45
CA SER A 52 3.47 17.58 18.52
C SER A 52 3.94 17.71 17.07
N LEU A 53 4.30 18.93 16.64
CA LEU A 53 4.82 19.16 15.29
C LEU A 53 6.19 18.51 15.08
N VAL A 54 7.07 18.55 16.07
CA VAL A 54 8.39 17.92 16.03
C VAL A 54 8.25 16.39 16.01
N SER A 55 7.38 15.85 16.84
CA SER A 55 7.05 14.42 16.85
C SER A 55 6.52 13.96 15.49
N LEU A 56 5.61 14.73 14.89
CA LEU A 56 5.07 14.46 13.56
C LEU A 56 6.17 14.49 12.48
N ALA A 57 7.08 15.47 12.53
CA ALA A 57 8.18 15.56 11.58
C ALA A 57 9.14 14.35 11.68
N ILE A 58 9.44 13.89 12.89
CA ILE A 58 10.25 12.69 13.11
C ILE A 58 9.52 11.45 12.57
N ALA A 59 8.23 11.29 12.86
CA ALA A 59 7.42 10.18 12.36
C ALA A 59 7.36 10.17 10.83
N ALA A 60 7.20 11.33 10.19
CA ALA A 60 7.25 11.47 8.73
C ALA A 60 8.62 11.07 8.18
N GLY A 61 9.72 11.47 8.83
CA GLY A 61 11.07 11.05 8.46
C GLY A 61 11.25 9.52 8.49
N ILE A 62 10.79 8.86 9.56
CA ILE A 62 10.83 7.40 9.68
C ILE A 62 9.98 6.73 8.59
N ALA A 63 8.77 7.24 8.35
CA ALA A 63 7.89 6.72 7.31
C ALA A 63 8.49 6.87 5.90
N LEU A 64 9.19 7.97 5.62
CA LEU A 64 9.90 8.18 4.35
C LEU A 64 11.00 7.16 4.13
N LEU A 65 11.77 6.80 5.16
CA LEU A 65 12.79 5.75 5.06
C LEU A 65 12.17 4.39 4.67
N GLY A 66 11.05 4.03 5.33
CA GLY A 66 10.28 2.84 4.94
C GLY A 66 9.72 2.93 3.53
N GLY A 67 9.20 4.10 3.13
CA GLY A 67 8.68 4.36 1.81
C GLY A 67 9.74 4.22 0.70
N MET A 68 10.96 4.69 0.94
CA MET A 68 12.09 4.52 0.01
C MET A 68 12.45 3.05 -0.18
N ALA A 69 12.54 2.26 0.90
CA ALA A 69 12.76 0.82 0.79
C ALA A 69 11.64 0.11 0.01
N TYR A 70 10.38 0.51 0.22
CA TYR A 70 9.24 0.01 -0.55
C TYR A 70 9.33 0.41 -2.04
N ALA A 71 9.80 1.62 -2.34
CA ALA A 71 9.97 2.09 -3.72
C ALA A 71 11.04 1.30 -4.47
N GLU A 72 12.17 0.99 -3.82
CA GLU A 72 13.21 0.13 -4.40
C GLU A 72 12.71 -1.31 -4.64
N LEU A 73 11.98 -1.88 -3.69
CA LEU A 73 11.40 -3.23 -3.87
C LEU A 73 10.34 -3.28 -4.97
N ALA A 74 9.51 -2.24 -5.06
CA ALA A 74 8.47 -2.13 -6.08
C ALA A 74 9.05 -1.95 -7.49
N SER A 75 10.13 -1.17 -7.64
CA SER A 75 10.78 -0.97 -8.94
C SER A 75 11.45 -2.24 -9.47
N GLY A 76 12.02 -3.06 -8.59
CA GLY A 76 12.63 -4.34 -8.95
C GLY A 76 11.65 -5.48 -9.25
N ARG A 77 10.35 -5.29 -8.99
CA ARG A 77 9.30 -6.33 -9.17
C ARG A 77 8.01 -5.78 -9.79
N PRO A 78 8.06 -5.25 -11.04
CA PRO A 78 6.92 -4.59 -11.67
C PRO A 78 5.72 -5.52 -11.96
N ASP A 79 5.95 -6.84 -12.02
CA ASP A 79 4.92 -7.84 -12.31
C ASP A 79 4.25 -8.41 -11.06
N ALA A 80 4.80 -8.16 -9.87
CA ALA A 80 4.27 -8.68 -8.62
C ALA A 80 3.17 -7.78 -8.06
N SER A 81 1.90 -8.16 -8.28
CA SER A 81 0.77 -7.59 -7.54
C SER A 81 0.68 -8.21 -6.14
N GLY A 82 0.53 -7.40 -5.09
CA GLY A 82 0.33 -7.86 -3.71
C GLY A 82 1.28 -7.31 -2.64
N GLY A 83 2.27 -6.49 -3.03
CA GLY A 83 3.10 -5.72 -2.10
C GLY A 83 3.92 -6.58 -1.14
N ALA A 84 4.03 -6.14 0.12
CA ALA A 84 4.95 -6.69 1.11
C ALA A 84 4.82 -8.20 1.35
N TYR A 85 3.60 -8.73 1.39
CA TYR A 85 3.38 -10.16 1.60
C TYR A 85 4.03 -11.01 0.49
N VAL A 86 3.84 -10.59 -0.77
CA VAL A 86 4.40 -11.30 -1.92
C VAL A 86 5.93 -11.21 -1.91
N TRP A 87 6.48 -10.06 -1.55
CA TRP A 87 7.94 -9.88 -1.45
C TRP A 87 8.54 -10.80 -0.39
N VAL A 88 7.96 -10.84 0.81
CA VAL A 88 8.41 -11.70 1.91
C VAL A 88 8.28 -13.18 1.55
N ARG A 89 7.12 -13.59 1.00
CA ARG A 89 6.90 -14.98 0.58
C ARG A 89 7.87 -15.42 -0.52
N SER A 90 8.27 -14.51 -1.41
CA SER A 90 9.28 -14.82 -2.43
C SER A 90 10.71 -14.92 -1.89
N ALA A 91 10.98 -14.35 -0.72
CA ALA A 91 12.31 -14.29 -0.12
C ALA A 91 12.56 -15.41 0.92
N LEU A 92 11.50 -16.02 1.46
CA LEU A 92 11.59 -17.04 2.50
C LEU A 92 11.22 -18.44 2.00
N PRO A 93 11.77 -19.51 2.62
CA PRO A 93 11.33 -20.88 2.37
C PRO A 93 9.84 -21.06 2.72
N PRO A 94 9.15 -22.01 2.07
CA PRO A 94 7.73 -22.29 2.31
C PRO A 94 7.44 -22.82 3.72
#